data_AF-A0A4Q7AHU4-F1
#
_entry.id   AF-A0A4Q7AHU4-F1
#
_cell.length_a   1.000
_cell.length_b   1.000
_cell.length_c   1.000
_cell.angle_alpha   90.00
_cell.angle_beta   90.00
_cell.angle_gamma   90.00
#
_symmetry.space_group_name_H-M   'P 1'
#
loop_
_entity.id
_entity.type
_entity.pdbx_description
1 polymer ?
#
loop_
_entity_poly.entity_id
_entity_poly.type
_entity_poly.pdbx_seq_one_letter_code
_entity_poly.pdbx_strand_id
1 'polypeptide(L)'
;MCHIDFQQTIEQLYQQLKQIEIADPSTWNISTNGSMQHWQDIISQIEDTLESEVFWFDTEHDFSEYDVYSFIEQAMLLKDFCLEMTYLLRLSYDLGVDRELRAELYHTILDLWFAYADLLLFIQSEDETYSTIALNLDVDYSFALLLLNCAIVLDQGESVVKIVDGLLHYQNDRLLDILSYPYFENPSISEDYQITYPYQQLDSILNTTVDEKTISTYLTKIAQDQESGRYFEKKRFHKLSVLGQWSFEVLGLCAVYQIAPTLFKDFKSMPYTF
;
A
#
# COMPACT_ATOMS: atom_id res chain seq x y z
N MET A 1 24.00 -4.28 0.60
CA MET A 1 22.74 -4.56 1.31
C MET A 1 22.59 -3.52 2.39
N CYS A 2 21.51 -2.73 2.35
CA CYS A 2 21.05 -2.06 3.56
C CYS A 2 20.50 -3.18 4.43
N HIS A 3 21.17 -3.53 5.52
CA HIS A 3 20.57 -4.41 6.50
C HIS A 3 19.52 -3.56 7.21
N ILE A 4 18.24 -3.73 6.87
CA ILE A 4 17.17 -3.13 7.66
C ILE A 4 17.07 -3.97 8.93
N ASP A 5 17.32 -3.32 10.06
CA ASP A 5 17.09 -3.88 11.40
C ASP A 5 15.57 -3.95 11.59
N PHE A 6 15.01 -5.08 11.21
CA PHE A 6 13.60 -5.41 11.29
C PHE A 6 13.09 -5.31 12.73
N GLN A 7 13.87 -5.78 13.72
CA GLN A 7 13.49 -5.67 15.14
C GLN A 7 13.32 -4.19 15.55
N GLN A 8 14.33 -3.36 15.27
CA GLN A 8 14.26 -1.92 15.53
C GLN A 8 13.10 -1.26 14.76
N THR A 9 12.84 -1.69 13.52
CA THR A 9 11.76 -1.17 12.69
C THR A 9 10.39 -1.48 13.29
N ILE A 10 10.17 -2.69 13.80
CA ILE A 10 8.91 -3.04 14.49
C ILE A 10 8.77 -2.27 15.80
N GLU A 11 9.83 -2.15 16.60
CA GLU A 11 9.79 -1.37 17.84
C GLU A 11 9.40 0.08 17.56
N GLN A 12 9.97 0.68 16.51
CA GLN A 12 9.61 2.02 16.05
C GLN A 12 8.13 2.09 15.66
N LEU A 13 7.63 1.14 14.86
CA LEU A 13 6.22 1.09 14.47
C LEU A 13 5.28 1.04 15.67
N TYR A 14 5.61 0.19 16.65
CA TYR A 14 4.81 0.04 17.87
C TYR A 14 4.78 1.34 18.69
N GLN A 15 5.93 2.02 18.82
CA GLN A 15 5.99 3.32 19.52
C GLN A 15 5.21 4.41 18.78
N GLN A 16 5.29 4.46 17.45
CA GLN A 16 4.51 5.39 16.63
C GLN A 16 3.01 5.15 16.86
N LEU A 17 2.54 3.90 16.76
CA LEU A 17 1.12 3.57 16.94
C LEU A 17 0.58 3.93 18.32
N LYS A 18 1.40 3.82 19.38
CA LYS A 18 1.03 4.23 20.74
C LYS A 18 0.85 5.74 20.91
N GLN A 19 1.50 6.53 20.06
CA GLN A 19 1.44 8.00 20.12
C GLN A 19 0.30 8.59 19.29
N ILE A 20 -0.28 7.80 18.39
CA ILE A 20 -1.38 8.24 17.54
C ILE A 20 -2.68 8.28 18.36
N GLU A 21 -3.16 9.49 18.65
CA GLU A 21 -4.50 9.71 19.17
C GLU A 21 -5.52 9.58 18.03
N ILE A 22 -6.32 8.51 18.07
CA ILE A 22 -7.41 8.31 17.11
C ILE A 22 -8.53 9.31 17.41
N ALA A 23 -8.93 10.07 16.38
CA ALA A 23 -9.96 11.08 16.46
C ALA A 23 -11.33 10.49 16.88
N ASP A 24 -12.24 11.36 17.32
CA ASP A 24 -13.58 10.95 17.75
C ASP A 24 -14.31 10.16 16.63
N PRO A 25 -15.04 9.06 16.95
CA PRO A 25 -15.75 8.27 15.95
C PRO A 25 -16.74 9.05 15.09
N SER A 26 -17.25 10.20 15.57
CA SER A 26 -18.12 11.10 14.80
C SER A 26 -17.40 11.86 13.69
N THR A 27 -16.07 11.91 13.72
CA THR A 27 -15.22 12.57 12.72
C THR A 27 -14.56 11.59 11.77
N TRP A 28 -14.77 10.27 11.92
CA TRP A 28 -14.22 9.28 11.01
C TRP A 28 -14.85 9.43 9.62
N ASN A 29 -14.00 9.38 8.60
CA ASN A 29 -14.47 9.53 7.22
C ASN A 29 -15.31 8.33 6.77
N ILE A 30 -15.04 7.16 7.36
CA ILE A 30 -15.80 5.92 7.16
C ILE A 30 -15.95 5.23 8.52
N SER A 31 -17.16 5.27 9.08
CA SER A 31 -17.49 4.47 10.27
C SER A 31 -17.81 3.02 9.90
N THR A 32 -16.83 2.31 9.33
CA THR A 32 -16.95 0.85 9.27
C THR A 32 -16.77 0.32 10.69
N ASN A 33 -17.80 -0.34 11.23
CA ASN A 33 -17.86 -0.89 12.59
C ASN A 33 -16.67 -1.81 12.97
N GLY A 34 -15.78 -2.16 12.04
CA GLY A 34 -14.58 -2.97 12.27
C GLY A 34 -13.23 -2.25 12.15
N SER A 35 -13.15 -1.00 11.66
CA SER A 35 -11.85 -0.36 11.38
C SER A 35 -11.01 -0.15 12.64
N MET A 36 -11.63 0.34 13.73
CA MET A 36 -10.92 0.52 15.00
C MET A 36 -10.56 -0.81 15.66
N GLN A 37 -11.43 -1.82 15.55
CA GLN A 37 -11.11 -3.15 16.08
C GLN A 37 -9.91 -3.73 15.33
N HIS A 38 -9.89 -3.67 14.00
CA HIS A 38 -8.77 -4.17 13.20
C HIS A 38 -7.48 -3.37 13.48
N TRP A 39 -7.57 -2.06 13.69
CA TRP A 39 -6.43 -1.26 14.15
C TRP A 39 -5.86 -1.79 15.48
N GLN A 40 -6.71 -2.10 16.44
CA GLN A 40 -6.31 -2.68 17.74
C GLN A 40 -5.76 -4.10 17.60
N ASP A 41 -6.36 -4.92 16.72
CA ASP A 41 -5.91 -6.28 16.44
C ASP A 41 -4.49 -6.27 15.86
N ILE A 42 -4.19 -5.34 14.95
CA ILE A 42 -2.85 -5.17 14.38
C ILE A 42 -1.85 -4.69 15.45
N ILE A 43 -2.22 -3.75 16.32
CA ILE A 43 -1.35 -3.36 17.44
C ILE A 43 -1.02 -4.56 18.32
N SER A 44 -2.01 -5.43 18.58
CA SER A 44 -1.83 -6.64 19.38
C SER A 44 -0.91 -7.63 18.67
N GLN A 45 -1.07 -7.79 17.35
CA GLN A 45 -0.18 -8.62 16.52
C GLN A 45 1.27 -8.12 16.56
N ILE A 46 1.50 -6.81 16.53
CA ILE A 46 2.84 -6.21 16.64
C ILE A 46 3.45 -6.52 18.03
N GLU A 47 2.67 -6.39 19.10
CA GLU A 47 3.10 -6.72 20.46
C GLU A 47 3.45 -8.20 20.60
N ASP A 48 2.57 -9.10 20.13
CA ASP A 48 2.83 -10.55 20.09
C ASP A 48 4.10 -10.87 19.30
N THR A 49 4.34 -10.17 18.18
CA THR A 49 5.54 -10.36 17.34
C THR A 49 6.82 -9.96 18.08
N LEU A 50 6.79 -8.85 18.83
CA LEU A 50 7.92 -8.41 19.65
C LEU A 50 8.23 -9.36 20.81
N GLU A 51 7.22 -10.05 21.36
CA GLU A 51 7.40 -10.97 22.48
C GLU A 51 7.80 -12.40 22.07
N SER A 52 7.42 -12.84 20.87
CA SER A 52 7.48 -14.26 20.49
C SER A 52 8.71 -14.68 19.68
N GLU A 53 9.60 -13.75 19.31
CA GLU A 53 10.77 -14.00 18.45
C GLU A 53 10.42 -14.77 17.15
N VAL A 54 9.19 -14.61 16.63
CA VAL A 54 8.69 -15.32 15.44
C VAL A 54 9.58 -15.08 14.21
N PHE A 55 10.16 -13.88 14.14
CA PHE A 55 11.08 -13.46 13.10
C PHE A 55 12.52 -13.46 13.59
N TRP A 56 13.27 -14.52 13.25
CA TRP A 56 14.64 -14.73 13.70
C TRP A 56 15.69 -14.41 12.63
N PHE A 57 15.28 -14.15 11.39
CA PHE A 57 16.21 -13.86 10.27
C PHE A 57 16.98 -12.54 10.40
N ASP A 58 16.66 -11.70 11.38
CA ASP A 58 17.30 -10.40 11.63
C ASP A 58 18.12 -10.36 12.94
N THR A 59 18.28 -11.51 13.58
CA THR A 59 19.03 -11.62 14.85
C THR A 59 20.42 -12.22 14.60
N GLU A 60 21.35 -12.10 15.56
CA GLU A 60 22.73 -12.62 15.48
C GLU A 60 22.84 -14.17 15.45
N HIS A 61 21.91 -14.86 14.81
CA HIS A 61 21.94 -16.31 14.64
C HIS A 61 22.95 -16.70 13.57
N ASP A 62 23.58 -17.87 13.76
CA ASP A 62 24.38 -18.48 12.71
C ASP A 62 23.44 -19.07 11.64
N PHE A 63 23.32 -18.36 10.51
CA PHE A 63 22.45 -18.77 9.40
C PHE A 63 22.84 -20.13 8.80
N SER A 64 24.06 -20.62 9.06
CA SER A 64 24.51 -21.94 8.59
C SER A 64 23.80 -23.11 9.30
N GLU A 65 23.08 -22.84 10.39
CA GLU A 65 22.29 -23.85 11.12
C GLU A 65 20.89 -24.08 10.50
N TYR A 66 20.46 -23.22 9.57
CA TYR A 66 19.13 -23.26 8.97
C TYR A 66 19.20 -23.63 7.48
N ASP A 67 18.23 -24.41 7.01
CA ASP A 67 18.09 -24.66 5.57
C ASP A 67 17.31 -23.53 4.88
N VAL A 68 17.43 -23.46 3.55
CA VAL A 68 16.71 -22.46 2.74
C VAL A 68 15.18 -22.51 2.95
N TYR A 69 14.63 -23.68 3.29
CA TYR A 69 13.19 -23.82 3.56
C TYR A 69 12.75 -23.05 4.80
N SER A 70 13.59 -23.04 5.84
CA SER A 70 13.34 -22.25 7.05
C SER A 70 13.25 -20.74 6.72
N PHE A 71 14.10 -20.24 5.82
CA PHE A 71 14.01 -18.85 5.34
C PHE A 71 12.79 -18.60 4.47
N ILE A 72 12.37 -19.57 3.65
CA ILE A 72 11.13 -19.46 2.87
C ILE A 72 9.90 -19.36 3.80
N GLU A 73 9.85 -20.13 4.88
CA GLU A 73 8.78 -20.01 5.88
C GLU A 73 8.77 -18.62 6.54
N GLN A 74 9.94 -18.09 6.89
CA GLN A 74 10.09 -16.72 7.39
C GLN A 74 9.60 -15.67 6.39
N ALA A 75 9.94 -15.84 5.11
CA ALA A 75 9.50 -14.95 4.04
C ALA A 75 7.98 -14.96 3.86
N MET A 76 7.32 -16.11 4.02
CA MET A 76 5.86 -16.20 3.98
C MET A 76 5.22 -15.44 5.14
N LEU A 77 5.70 -15.67 6.37
CA LEU A 77 5.21 -14.97 7.57
C LEU A 77 5.43 -13.46 7.47
N LEU A 78 6.61 -13.04 6.98
CA LEU A 78 6.97 -11.64 6.86
C LEU A 78 6.14 -10.94 5.78
N LYS A 79 5.86 -11.63 4.67
CA LYS A 79 4.94 -11.12 3.65
C LYS A 79 3.57 -10.84 4.25
N ASP A 80 2.97 -11.80 4.94
CA ASP A 80 1.65 -11.64 5.55
C ASP A 80 1.64 -10.47 6.57
N PHE A 81 2.72 -10.35 7.35
CA PHE A 81 2.91 -9.22 8.26
C PHE A 81 2.98 -7.87 7.50
N CYS A 82 3.78 -7.77 6.44
CA CYS A 82 3.88 -6.55 5.62
C CYS A 82 2.54 -6.16 4.99
N LEU A 83 1.72 -7.13 4.57
CA LEU A 83 0.37 -6.89 4.06
C LEU A 83 -0.55 -6.30 5.14
N GLU A 84 -0.57 -6.88 6.34
CA GLU A 84 -1.36 -6.34 7.47
C GLU A 84 -0.86 -4.94 7.88
N MET A 85 0.45 -4.72 7.93
CA MET A 85 1.01 -3.40 8.21
C MET A 85 0.61 -2.38 7.14
N THR A 86 0.62 -2.77 5.86
CA THR A 86 0.15 -1.90 4.77
C THR A 86 -1.34 -1.58 4.89
N TYR A 87 -2.14 -2.51 5.43
CA TYR A 87 -3.55 -2.25 5.71
C TYR A 87 -3.76 -1.18 6.80
N LEU A 88 -2.82 -1.03 7.76
CA LEU A 88 -2.83 0.11 8.70
C LEU A 88 -2.84 1.45 7.98
N LEU A 89 -2.13 1.59 6.85
CA LEU A 89 -2.15 2.83 6.08
C LEU A 89 -3.55 3.16 5.62
N ARG A 90 -4.29 2.17 5.10
CA ARG A 90 -5.69 2.38 4.71
C ARG A 90 -6.58 2.69 5.92
N LEU A 91 -6.40 1.98 7.04
CA LEU A 91 -7.14 2.26 8.28
C LEU A 91 -6.86 3.68 8.80
N SER A 92 -5.65 4.20 8.62
CA SER A 92 -5.31 5.57 9.01
C SER A 92 -6.18 6.62 8.30
N TYR A 93 -6.61 6.36 7.05
CA TYR A 93 -7.56 7.22 6.33
C TYR A 93 -8.99 7.09 6.87
N ASP A 94 -9.41 5.89 7.25
CA ASP A 94 -10.72 5.67 7.88
C ASP A 94 -10.86 6.45 9.19
N LEU A 95 -9.83 6.31 10.02
CA LEU A 95 -9.77 6.83 11.39
C LEU A 95 -9.37 8.32 11.46
N GLY A 96 -9.06 8.94 10.32
CA GLY A 96 -8.70 10.35 10.24
C GLY A 96 -7.37 10.67 10.92
N VAL A 97 -6.41 9.75 10.89
CA VAL A 97 -5.04 9.98 11.40
C VAL A 97 -4.42 11.14 10.61
N ASP A 98 -3.77 12.06 11.32
CA ASP A 98 -3.09 13.22 10.75
C ASP A 98 -2.05 12.82 9.69
N ARG A 99 -1.87 13.66 8.67
CA ARG A 99 -0.92 13.40 7.57
C ARG A 99 0.52 13.24 8.03
N GLU A 100 0.99 14.00 9.02
CA GLU A 100 2.37 13.90 9.52
C GLU A 100 2.60 12.53 10.16
N LEU A 101 1.68 12.09 11.03
CA LEU A 101 1.73 10.76 11.64
C LEU A 101 1.57 9.64 10.62
N ARG A 102 0.71 9.83 9.60
CA ARG A 102 0.57 8.88 8.50
C ARG A 102 1.85 8.77 7.67
N ALA A 103 2.59 9.86 7.48
CA ALA A 103 3.89 9.83 6.80
C ALA A 103 4.93 9.04 7.59
N GLU A 104 4.96 9.20 8.91
CA GLU A 104 5.84 8.41 9.78
C GLU A 104 5.51 6.92 9.72
N LEU A 105 4.23 6.54 9.78
CA LEU A 105 3.80 5.15 9.60
C LEU A 105 4.21 4.61 8.22
N TYR A 106 3.98 5.39 7.18
CA TYR A 106 4.30 5.01 5.80
C TYR A 106 5.77 4.63 5.63
N HIS A 107 6.69 5.43 6.18
CA HIS A 107 8.12 5.16 6.07
C HIS A 107 8.51 3.86 6.79
N THR A 108 8.04 3.68 8.03
CA THR A 108 8.33 2.44 8.78
C THR A 108 7.77 1.20 8.08
N ILE A 109 6.56 1.30 7.50
CA ILE A 109 5.94 0.20 6.76
C ILE A 109 6.69 -0.09 5.47
N LEU A 110 7.18 0.93 4.78
CA LEU A 110 8.01 0.76 3.59
C LEU A 110 9.34 0.08 3.92
N ASP A 111 9.96 0.40 5.05
CA ASP A 111 11.19 -0.25 5.51
C ASP A 111 10.95 -1.75 5.78
N LEU A 112 9.80 -2.15 6.34
CA LEU A 112 9.43 -3.57 6.49
C LEU A 112 9.36 -4.30 5.14
N TRP A 113 8.80 -3.66 4.10
CA TRP A 113 8.80 -4.22 2.75
C TRP A 113 10.19 -4.41 2.17
N PHE A 114 11.13 -3.52 2.48
CA PHE A 114 12.51 -3.67 2.05
C PHE A 114 13.26 -4.75 2.83
N ALA A 115 12.98 -4.93 4.13
CA ALA A 115 13.47 -6.09 4.88
C ALA A 115 12.98 -7.40 4.25
N TYR A 116 11.72 -7.43 3.81
CA TYR A 116 11.18 -8.57 3.06
C TYR A 116 11.91 -8.79 1.73
N ALA A 117 12.12 -7.73 0.95
CA ALA A 117 12.86 -7.83 -0.32
C ALA A 117 14.31 -8.34 -0.12
N ASP A 118 14.99 -7.90 0.93
CA ASP A 118 16.34 -8.40 1.28
C ASP A 118 16.33 -9.89 1.62
N LEU A 119 15.32 -10.36 2.36
CA LEU A 119 15.16 -11.79 2.64
C LEU A 119 14.89 -12.60 1.36
N LEU A 120 14.11 -12.08 0.42
CA LEU A 120 13.91 -12.73 -0.89
C LEU A 120 15.20 -12.83 -1.70
N LEU A 121 16.03 -11.79 -1.68
CA LEU A 121 17.34 -11.79 -2.34
C LEU A 121 18.28 -12.82 -1.71
N PHE A 122 18.27 -12.94 -0.38
CA PHE A 122 19.02 -13.97 0.32
C PHE A 122 18.56 -15.38 -0.10
N ILE A 123 17.26 -15.64 -0.08
CA ILE A 123 16.71 -16.94 -0.52
C ILE A 123 17.10 -17.24 -1.97
N GLN A 124 17.01 -16.26 -2.88
CA GLN A 124 17.40 -16.46 -4.27
C GLN A 124 18.89 -16.79 -4.42
N SER A 125 19.75 -16.26 -3.55
CA SER A 125 21.18 -16.58 -3.58
C SER A 125 21.48 -18.04 -3.22
N GLU A 126 20.56 -18.70 -2.51
CA GLU A 126 20.62 -20.13 -2.16
C GLU A 126 19.79 -21.02 -3.12
N ASP A 127 18.71 -20.48 -3.70
CA ASP A 127 17.86 -21.11 -4.73
C ASP A 127 17.53 -20.11 -5.85
N GLU A 128 18.30 -20.17 -6.94
CA GLU A 128 18.18 -19.26 -8.10
C GLU A 128 16.78 -19.26 -8.76
N THR A 129 15.93 -20.26 -8.48
CA THR A 129 14.57 -20.33 -9.03
C THR A 129 13.55 -19.50 -8.25
N TYR A 130 13.92 -19.02 -7.06
CA TYR A 130 13.04 -18.24 -6.21
C TYR A 130 12.88 -16.80 -6.76
N SER A 131 11.65 -16.29 -6.71
CA SER A 131 11.33 -14.94 -7.19
C SER A 131 11.72 -13.90 -6.13
N THR A 132 12.33 -12.81 -6.59
CA THR A 132 12.68 -11.64 -5.76
C THR A 132 11.63 -10.53 -5.79
N ILE A 133 10.56 -10.71 -6.57
CA ILE A 133 9.50 -9.70 -6.69
C ILE A 133 8.69 -9.72 -5.38
N ALA A 134 8.88 -8.69 -4.56
CA ALA A 134 8.21 -8.57 -3.26
C ALA A 134 6.70 -8.34 -3.42
N LEU A 135 6.31 -7.45 -4.35
CA LEU A 135 4.92 -7.14 -4.64
C LEU A 135 4.51 -7.74 -5.99
N ASN A 136 3.82 -8.88 -5.97
CA ASN A 136 3.31 -9.50 -7.18
C ASN A 136 1.91 -8.97 -7.50
N LEU A 137 1.77 -8.20 -8.59
CA LEU A 137 0.49 -7.57 -8.96
C LEU A 137 -0.66 -8.56 -9.26
N ASP A 138 -0.42 -9.85 -9.45
CA ASP A 138 -1.51 -10.83 -9.53
C ASP A 138 -2.32 -10.95 -8.24
N VAL A 139 -1.66 -10.75 -7.10
CA VAL A 139 -2.20 -10.98 -5.75
C VAL A 139 -2.12 -9.75 -4.85
N ASP A 140 -1.08 -8.92 -5.00
CA ASP A 140 -0.74 -7.80 -4.10
C ASP A 140 -1.13 -6.43 -4.68
N TYR A 141 -1.86 -6.39 -5.80
CA TYR A 141 -2.13 -5.16 -6.56
C TYR A 141 -2.62 -3.99 -5.70
N SER A 142 -3.60 -4.23 -4.82
CA SER A 142 -4.18 -3.17 -4.01
C SER A 142 -3.21 -2.61 -2.96
N PHE A 143 -2.29 -3.45 -2.46
CA PHE A 143 -1.23 -3.02 -1.57
C PHE A 143 -0.18 -2.18 -2.32
N ALA A 144 0.24 -2.62 -3.51
CA ALA A 144 1.14 -1.87 -4.37
C ALA A 144 0.56 -0.49 -4.74
N LEU A 145 -0.72 -0.45 -5.14
CA LEU A 145 -1.41 0.80 -5.45
C LEU A 145 -1.50 1.72 -4.22
N LEU A 146 -1.79 1.18 -3.03
CA LEU A 146 -1.86 1.96 -1.80
C LEU A 146 -0.51 2.56 -1.42
N LEU A 147 0.56 1.76 -1.42
CA LEU A 147 1.92 2.23 -1.12
C LEU A 147 2.37 3.32 -2.10
N LEU A 148 2.14 3.11 -3.40
CA LEU A 148 2.50 4.07 -4.43
C LEU A 148 1.73 5.38 -4.28
N ASN A 149 0.42 5.31 -4.03
CA ASN A 149 -0.39 6.52 -3.81
C ASN A 149 0.03 7.24 -2.53
N CYS A 150 0.29 6.53 -1.44
CA CYS A 150 0.83 7.12 -0.22
C CYS A 150 2.14 7.86 -0.49
N ALA A 151 3.08 7.25 -1.23
CA ALA A 151 4.34 7.89 -1.62
C ALA A 151 4.09 9.23 -2.33
N ILE A 152 3.21 9.23 -3.33
CA ILE A 152 2.90 10.39 -4.17
C ILE A 152 2.26 11.51 -3.33
N VAL A 153 1.27 11.19 -2.50
CA VAL A 153 0.44 12.20 -1.81
C VAL A 153 1.12 12.76 -0.56
N LEU A 154 2.07 11.99 -0.01
CA LEU A 154 2.93 12.41 1.09
C LEU A 154 4.19 13.13 0.60
N ASP A 155 4.31 13.40 -0.69
CA ASP A 155 5.45 14.07 -1.34
C ASP A 155 6.79 13.32 -1.12
N GLN A 156 6.73 11.99 -1.19
CA GLN A 156 7.86 11.07 -1.01
C GLN A 156 8.33 10.50 -2.36
N GLY A 157 8.78 11.39 -3.25
CA GLY A 157 9.17 11.02 -4.62
C GLY A 157 10.28 9.96 -4.70
N GLU A 158 11.23 9.96 -3.77
CA GLU A 158 12.26 8.91 -3.69
C GLU A 158 11.63 7.54 -3.40
N SER A 159 10.59 7.49 -2.58
CA SER A 159 9.89 6.24 -2.26
C SER A 159 9.12 5.69 -3.45
N VAL A 160 8.62 6.53 -4.36
CA VAL A 160 8.02 6.08 -5.63
C VAL A 160 9.03 5.27 -6.44
N VAL A 161 10.25 5.80 -6.57
CA VAL A 161 11.34 5.13 -7.30
C VAL A 161 11.71 3.82 -6.61
N LYS A 162 11.88 3.84 -5.28
CA LYS A 162 12.21 2.66 -4.49
C LYS A 162 11.16 1.55 -4.62
N ILE A 163 9.86 1.88 -4.60
CA ILE A 163 8.79 0.89 -4.75
C ILE A 163 8.84 0.23 -6.14
N VAL A 164 8.95 1.04 -7.20
CA VAL A 164 8.94 0.54 -8.58
C VAL A 164 10.17 -0.30 -8.89
N ASP A 165 11.37 0.17 -8.51
CA ASP A 165 12.63 -0.53 -8.75
C ASP A 165 12.79 -1.72 -7.80
N GLY A 166 12.66 -1.49 -6.49
CA GLY A 166 13.05 -2.46 -5.46
C GLY A 166 11.96 -3.43 -5.00
N LEU A 167 10.66 -3.13 -5.21
CA LEU A 167 9.57 -4.04 -4.80
C LEU A 167 8.81 -4.65 -5.98
N LEU A 168 8.64 -3.88 -7.06
CA LEU A 168 7.92 -4.29 -8.27
C LEU A 168 8.84 -4.74 -9.41
N HIS A 169 10.13 -4.41 -9.36
CA HIS A 169 11.10 -4.72 -10.42
C HIS A 169 10.60 -4.28 -11.81
N TYR A 170 9.97 -3.10 -11.88
CA TYR A 170 9.33 -2.55 -13.08
C TYR A 170 8.22 -3.43 -13.70
N GLN A 171 7.71 -4.44 -12.98
CA GLN A 171 6.54 -5.21 -13.40
C GLN A 171 5.24 -4.47 -13.08
N ASN A 172 5.17 -3.23 -13.55
CA ASN A 172 4.03 -2.35 -13.38
C ASN A 172 2.92 -2.69 -14.37
N ASP A 173 1.71 -2.23 -14.07
CA ASP A 173 0.65 -2.12 -15.06
C ASP A 173 0.47 -0.67 -15.51
N ARG A 174 -0.45 -0.45 -16.45
CA ARG A 174 -0.73 0.89 -16.99
C ARG A 174 -1.06 1.94 -15.93
N LEU A 175 -1.80 1.59 -14.87
CA LEU A 175 -2.17 2.57 -13.85
C LEU A 175 -0.95 2.97 -13.02
N LEU A 176 -0.17 1.99 -12.56
CA LEU A 176 1.03 2.25 -11.76
C LEU A 176 2.08 3.02 -12.57
N ASP A 177 2.22 2.73 -13.87
CA ASP A 177 3.08 3.51 -14.77
C ASP A 177 2.62 4.97 -14.90
N ILE A 178 1.32 5.22 -15.06
CA ILE A 178 0.80 6.59 -15.15
C ILE A 178 1.07 7.38 -13.87
N LEU A 179 0.84 6.76 -12.71
CA LEU A 179 1.03 7.40 -11.41
C LEU A 179 2.52 7.69 -11.13
N SER A 180 3.40 6.78 -11.53
CA SER A 180 4.84 6.89 -11.29
C SER A 180 5.60 7.63 -12.40
N TYR A 181 4.98 7.88 -13.56
CA TYR A 181 5.57 8.54 -14.73
C TYR A 181 6.38 9.80 -14.40
N PRO A 182 5.88 10.75 -13.57
CA PRO A 182 6.62 12.00 -13.31
C PRO A 182 7.95 11.81 -12.57
N TYR A 183 8.20 10.64 -11.98
CA TYR A 183 9.36 10.35 -11.14
C TYR A 183 10.50 9.66 -11.91
N PHE A 184 10.33 9.42 -13.22
CA PHE A 184 11.31 8.76 -14.08
C PHE A 184 11.65 9.61 -15.31
N GLU A 185 12.89 9.54 -15.79
CA GLU A 185 13.34 10.37 -16.93
C GLU A 185 12.86 9.84 -18.30
N ASN A 186 12.69 8.52 -18.48
CA ASN A 186 12.22 7.91 -19.73
C ASN A 186 11.29 6.69 -19.51
N PRO A 187 10.21 6.81 -18.72
CA PRO A 187 9.32 5.68 -18.47
C PRO A 187 8.46 5.36 -19.70
N SER A 188 8.27 4.06 -19.96
CA SER A 188 7.22 3.55 -20.84
C SER A 188 5.95 3.33 -20.04
N ILE A 189 4.79 3.62 -20.63
CA ILE A 189 3.50 3.28 -20.03
C ILE A 189 3.03 1.96 -20.64
N SER A 190 2.79 0.97 -19.80
CA SER A 190 2.24 -0.33 -20.19
C SER A 190 0.88 -0.18 -20.88
N GLU A 191 0.57 -1.09 -21.80
CA GLU A 191 -0.69 -1.05 -22.55
C GLU A 191 -1.88 -1.52 -21.70
N ASP A 192 -1.64 -2.52 -20.84
CA ASP A 192 -2.66 -3.27 -20.13
C ASP A 192 -2.80 -2.89 -18.65
N TYR A 193 -4.01 -3.05 -18.14
CA TYR A 193 -4.29 -3.00 -16.70
C TYR A 193 -4.29 -4.42 -16.14
N GLN A 194 -3.57 -4.63 -15.04
CA GLN A 194 -3.60 -5.90 -14.30
C GLN A 194 -4.98 -6.15 -13.69
N ILE A 195 -5.65 -5.07 -13.29
CA ILE A 195 -7.06 -5.09 -12.89
C ILE A 195 -7.86 -4.18 -13.82
N THR A 196 -8.61 -4.79 -14.76
CA THR A 196 -9.39 -4.01 -15.74
C THR A 196 -10.51 -3.18 -15.10
N TYR A 197 -11.21 -3.69 -14.09
CA TYR A 197 -12.27 -2.94 -13.42
C TYR A 197 -11.86 -2.64 -11.97
N PRO A 198 -11.91 -1.38 -11.50
CA PRO A 198 -12.53 -0.23 -12.18
C PRO A 198 -11.60 0.56 -13.12
N TYR A 199 -10.31 0.23 -13.18
CA TYR A 199 -9.28 1.14 -13.69
C TYR A 199 -9.31 1.42 -15.19
N GLN A 200 -9.80 0.51 -16.03
CA GLN A 200 -9.99 0.77 -17.46
C GLN A 200 -11.00 1.91 -17.71
N GLN A 201 -11.89 2.21 -16.76
CA GLN A 201 -12.78 3.38 -16.88
C GLN A 201 -11.98 4.69 -16.91
N LEU A 202 -10.74 4.72 -16.39
CA LEU A 202 -9.84 5.86 -16.45
C LEU A 202 -9.40 6.18 -17.88
N ASP A 203 -9.43 5.23 -18.82
CA ASP A 203 -9.07 5.51 -20.22
C ASP A 203 -9.97 6.60 -20.83
N SER A 204 -11.21 6.71 -20.37
CA SER A 204 -12.14 7.75 -20.82
C SER A 204 -11.70 9.16 -20.42
N ILE A 205 -10.94 9.30 -19.32
CA ILE A 205 -10.42 10.58 -18.84
C ILE A 205 -8.97 10.81 -19.29
N LEU A 206 -8.12 9.78 -19.25
CA LEU A 206 -6.70 9.83 -19.58
C LEU A 206 -6.43 10.09 -21.07
N ASN A 207 -7.36 9.72 -21.95
CA ASN A 207 -7.27 10.04 -23.39
C ASN A 207 -7.78 11.45 -23.72
N THR A 208 -8.15 12.24 -22.72
CA THR A 208 -8.65 13.62 -22.87
C THR A 208 -7.87 14.57 -21.95
N THR A 209 -8.49 15.68 -21.53
CA THR A 209 -7.91 16.54 -20.49
C THR A 209 -8.28 15.98 -19.11
N VAL A 210 -7.29 15.72 -18.27
CA VAL A 210 -7.51 15.38 -16.85
C VAL A 210 -7.71 16.67 -16.05
N ASP A 211 -8.92 16.87 -15.54
CA ASP A 211 -9.36 18.07 -14.82
C ASP A 211 -10.45 17.73 -13.78
N GLU A 212 -10.92 18.74 -13.04
CA GLU A 212 -11.96 18.56 -12.01
C GLU A 212 -13.23 17.87 -12.54
N LYS A 213 -13.66 18.22 -13.76
CA LYS A 213 -14.91 17.73 -14.33
C LYS A 213 -14.80 16.25 -14.73
N THR A 214 -13.69 15.89 -15.35
CA THR A 214 -13.44 14.51 -15.78
C THR A 214 -13.25 13.58 -14.58
N ILE A 215 -12.49 14.02 -13.56
CA ILE A 215 -12.36 13.28 -12.30
C ILE A 215 -13.72 13.13 -11.60
N SER A 216 -14.50 14.20 -11.49
CA SER A 216 -15.85 14.13 -10.88
C SER A 216 -16.78 13.16 -11.61
N THR A 217 -16.67 13.08 -12.94
CA THR A 217 -17.43 12.13 -13.76
C THR A 217 -17.04 10.69 -13.42
N TYR A 218 -15.74 10.41 -13.29
CA TYR A 218 -15.24 9.11 -12.87
C TYR A 218 -15.74 8.76 -11.45
N LEU A 219 -15.57 9.66 -10.48
CA LEU A 219 -16.01 9.44 -9.09
C LEU A 219 -17.52 9.24 -8.97
N THR A 220 -18.32 9.96 -9.75
CA THR A 220 -19.78 9.74 -9.80
C THR A 220 -20.11 8.33 -10.28
N LYS A 221 -19.36 7.83 -11.26
CA LYS A 221 -19.55 6.47 -11.77
C LYS A 221 -19.15 5.41 -10.73
N ILE A 222 -18.03 5.63 -10.04
CA ILE A 222 -17.60 4.76 -8.93
C ILE A 222 -18.64 4.72 -7.81
N ALA A 223 -19.17 5.88 -7.40
CA ALA A 223 -20.20 5.95 -6.37
C ALA A 223 -21.46 5.13 -6.75
N GLN A 224 -21.94 5.27 -7.99
CA GLN A 224 -23.07 4.46 -8.50
C GLN A 224 -22.76 2.95 -8.50
N ASP A 225 -21.54 2.59 -8.88
CA ASP A 225 -21.12 1.20 -8.93
C ASP A 225 -20.92 0.61 -7.50
N GLN A 226 -20.54 1.42 -6.52
CA GLN A 226 -20.49 1.05 -5.10
C GLN A 226 -21.91 0.87 -4.51
N GLU A 227 -22.82 1.82 -4.76
CA GLU A 227 -24.21 1.77 -4.29
C GLU A 227 -24.99 0.57 -4.86
N SER A 228 -24.73 0.21 -6.11
CA SER A 228 -25.35 -0.97 -6.76
C SER A 228 -24.72 -2.31 -6.37
N GLY A 229 -23.64 -2.30 -5.59
CA GLY A 229 -22.90 -3.50 -5.21
C GLY A 229 -22.00 -4.07 -6.32
N ARG A 230 -22.01 -3.50 -7.52
CA ARG A 230 -21.19 -3.91 -8.68
C ARG A 230 -19.68 -3.82 -8.38
N TYR A 231 -19.30 -2.83 -7.58
CA TYR A 231 -17.92 -2.64 -7.13
C TYR A 231 -17.44 -3.80 -6.23
N PHE A 232 -18.34 -4.36 -5.42
CA PHE A 232 -18.04 -5.38 -4.41
C PHE A 232 -18.39 -6.80 -4.86
N GLU A 233 -18.64 -7.02 -6.16
CA GLU A 233 -18.86 -8.37 -6.68
C GLU A 233 -17.66 -9.28 -6.36
N LYS A 234 -17.92 -10.50 -5.86
CA LYS A 234 -16.89 -11.44 -5.36
C LYS A 234 -15.68 -11.62 -6.28
N LYS A 235 -15.88 -11.61 -7.61
CA LYS A 235 -14.80 -11.76 -8.60
C LYS A 235 -13.77 -10.62 -8.58
N ARG A 236 -14.14 -9.46 -8.04
CA ARG A 236 -13.34 -8.22 -7.99
C ARG A 236 -12.92 -7.91 -6.56
N PHE A 237 -13.80 -8.21 -5.61
CA PHE A 237 -13.63 -7.88 -4.20
C PHE A 237 -12.27 -8.31 -3.65
N HIS A 238 -11.82 -9.54 -3.92
CA HIS A 238 -10.55 -10.03 -3.38
C HIS A 238 -9.31 -9.24 -3.85
N LYS A 239 -9.37 -8.60 -5.03
CA LYS A 239 -8.24 -7.82 -5.54
C LYS A 239 -8.26 -6.36 -5.11
N LEU A 240 -9.42 -5.86 -4.64
CA LEU A 240 -9.65 -4.46 -4.28
C LEU A 240 -9.95 -4.25 -2.79
N SER A 241 -10.08 -5.33 -2.02
CA SER A 241 -10.61 -5.30 -0.65
C SER A 241 -9.81 -4.39 0.28
N VAL A 242 -8.50 -4.32 0.10
CA VAL A 242 -7.59 -3.47 0.89
C VAL A 242 -7.94 -2.00 0.75
N LEU A 243 -8.31 -1.55 -0.45
CA LEU A 243 -8.68 -0.15 -0.70
C LEU A 243 -10.06 0.18 -0.12
N GLY A 244 -10.91 -0.84 0.05
CA GLY A 244 -12.28 -0.68 0.52
C GLY A 244 -13.09 0.17 -0.46
N GLN A 245 -13.69 1.25 0.05
CA GLN A 245 -14.44 2.20 -0.77
C GLN A 245 -13.60 3.41 -1.24
N TRP A 246 -12.32 3.47 -0.87
CA TRP A 246 -11.45 4.58 -1.22
C TRP A 246 -10.98 4.51 -2.67
N SER A 247 -11.05 5.65 -3.35
CA SER A 247 -10.49 5.90 -4.68
C SER A 247 -9.07 6.45 -4.56
N PHE A 248 -8.14 5.63 -4.07
CA PHE A 248 -6.73 6.01 -3.93
C PHE A 248 -6.10 6.41 -5.27
N GLU A 249 -6.47 5.74 -6.36
CA GLU A 249 -6.03 6.05 -7.71
C GLU A 249 -6.32 7.51 -8.11
N VAL A 250 -7.45 8.06 -7.65
CA VAL A 250 -7.82 9.45 -7.93
C VAL A 250 -6.96 10.41 -7.13
N LEU A 251 -6.58 10.03 -5.91
CA LEU A 251 -5.69 10.84 -5.07
C LEU A 251 -4.32 11.02 -5.74
N GLY A 252 -3.74 9.93 -6.26
CA GLY A 252 -2.50 9.98 -7.03
C GLY A 252 -2.63 10.77 -8.33
N LEU A 253 -3.73 10.59 -9.07
CA LEU A 253 -4.00 11.40 -10.27
C LEU A 253 -4.10 12.89 -9.93
N CYS A 254 -4.75 13.25 -8.83
CA CYS A 254 -4.83 14.63 -8.38
C CYS A 254 -3.43 15.22 -8.13
N ALA A 255 -2.53 14.48 -7.49
CA ALA A 255 -1.15 14.91 -7.28
C ALA A 255 -0.38 15.05 -8.61
N VAL A 256 -0.44 14.03 -9.48
CA VAL A 256 0.25 14.01 -10.78
C VAL A 256 -0.18 15.17 -11.68
N TYR A 257 -1.49 15.45 -11.71
CA TYR A 257 -2.07 16.51 -12.56
C TYR A 257 -2.25 17.85 -11.83
N GLN A 258 -1.73 17.98 -10.60
CA GLN A 258 -1.80 19.21 -9.78
C GLN A 258 -3.23 19.73 -9.55
N ILE A 259 -4.17 18.81 -9.34
CA ILE A 259 -5.57 19.10 -9.03
C ILE A 259 -5.75 19.01 -7.51
N ALA A 260 -6.35 20.04 -6.90
CA ALA A 260 -6.57 20.05 -5.45
C ALA A 260 -7.60 18.97 -5.05
N PRO A 261 -7.24 17.97 -4.21
CA PRO A 261 -8.17 16.89 -3.88
C PRO A 261 -9.37 17.34 -3.05
N THR A 262 -9.26 18.49 -2.36
CA THR A 262 -10.36 19.13 -1.62
C THR A 262 -11.55 19.51 -2.50
N LEU A 263 -11.36 19.59 -3.83
CA LEU A 263 -12.45 19.79 -4.79
C LEU A 263 -13.45 18.62 -4.79
N PHE A 264 -13.01 17.44 -4.34
CA PHE A 264 -13.81 16.21 -4.37
C PHE A 264 -14.27 15.77 -2.97
N LYS A 265 -14.23 16.66 -1.98
CA LYS A 265 -14.56 16.35 -0.58
C LYS A 265 -15.98 15.80 -0.35
N ASP A 266 -16.90 16.08 -1.28
CA ASP A 266 -18.29 15.65 -1.19
C ASP A 266 -18.47 14.19 -1.68
N PHE A 267 -17.45 13.59 -2.30
CA PHE A 267 -17.45 12.17 -2.66
C PHE A 267 -16.98 11.34 -1.47
N LYS A 268 -17.84 10.43 -0.99
CA LYS A 268 -17.52 9.53 0.13
C LYS A 268 -16.29 8.64 -0.12
N SER A 269 -16.01 8.33 -1.38
CA SER A 269 -14.87 7.52 -1.79
C SER A 269 -13.56 8.29 -1.86
N MET A 270 -13.54 9.61 -1.60
CA MET A 270 -12.33 10.42 -1.73
C MET A 270 -11.56 10.54 -0.41
N PRO A 271 -10.31 10.07 -0.35
CA PRO A 271 -9.44 10.25 0.81
C PRO A 271 -8.80 11.65 0.81
N TYR A 272 -9.59 12.71 1.02
CA TYR A 272 -9.15 14.11 0.87
C TYR A 272 -8.65 14.77 2.16
N THR A 273 -8.76 14.12 3.32
CA THR A 273 -8.26 14.63 4.60
C THR A 273 -6.76 14.42 4.67
N PHE A 274 -6.04 15.53 4.50
CA PHE A 274 -4.61 15.69 4.66
C PHE A 274 -4.36 16.44 5.95
#